data_AF-A0A6B1EY27-F1
#
_entry.id   AF-A0A6B1EY27-F1
#
_cell.length_a   1.000
_cell.length_b   1.000
_cell.length_c   1.000
_cell.angle_alpha   90.00
_cell.angle_beta   90.00
_cell.angle_gamma   90.00
#
_symmetry.space_group_name_H-M   'P 1'
#
loop_
_entity.id
_entity.type
_entity.pdbx_description
1 polymer ?
#
loop_
_entity_poly.entity_id
_entity_poly.type
_entity_poly.pdbx_seq_one_letter_code
_entity_poly.pdbx_strand_id
1 'polypeptide(L)'
;TEDIILPHWVEKIPVWETPGKLSESPSNLGGNKVVSGEVDTETTSDSALLKGTVIHLLLEHLPAIPRTEWEIRGKQLIDLKYPDIVTKDRSEWIANSIAILENPDLKFLFDTSETNLEEVAITAEIPELDNKPIFGYIDRLVIADDHVLAVDFKTNRLVPTNVDETPEGLLRQMGAYHRALEKIYPDKKIKTAILWTQTGELSKLPEELTLNALKRAFTMADTQSKI
;
A
#
# COMPACT_ATOMS: atom_id res chain seq x y z
N THR A 1 -36.90 -16.78 -45.23
CA THR A 1 -36.12 -15.86 -44.38
C THR A 1 -36.67 -16.03 -42.99
N GLU A 2 -35.92 -16.69 -42.10
CA GLU A 2 -36.33 -16.83 -40.71
C GLU A 2 -36.24 -15.48 -40.00
N ASP A 3 -37.32 -15.11 -39.32
CA ASP A 3 -37.37 -13.91 -38.48
C ASP A 3 -36.44 -14.12 -37.27
N ILE A 4 -35.36 -13.36 -37.24
CA ILE A 4 -34.43 -13.33 -36.11
C ILE A 4 -35.12 -12.57 -34.98
N ILE A 5 -35.55 -13.27 -33.93
CA ILE A 5 -36.09 -12.66 -32.72
C ILE A 5 -34.91 -12.13 -31.91
N LEU A 6 -34.81 -10.80 -31.81
CA LEU A 6 -33.78 -10.16 -31.00
C LEU A 6 -34.15 -10.21 -29.51
N PRO A 7 -33.16 -10.38 -28.62
CA PRO A 7 -33.39 -10.29 -27.19
C PRO A 7 -33.93 -8.92 -26.77
N HIS A 8 -34.80 -8.89 -25.77
CA HIS A 8 -35.44 -7.66 -25.27
C HIS A 8 -34.44 -6.56 -24.83
N TRP A 9 -33.20 -6.91 -24.50
CA TRP A 9 -32.19 -5.92 -24.12
C TRP A 9 -31.66 -5.09 -25.29
N VAL A 10 -31.86 -5.51 -26.54
CA VAL A 10 -31.46 -4.76 -27.74
C VAL A 10 -32.30 -3.49 -27.92
N GLU A 11 -33.57 -3.52 -27.50
CA GLU A 11 -34.47 -2.38 -27.58
C GLU A 11 -34.41 -1.49 -26.32
N LYS A 12 -33.72 -1.95 -25.28
CA LYS A 12 -33.65 -1.24 -24.00
C LYS A 12 -32.49 -0.26 -24.02
N ILE A 13 -32.80 1.02 -24.18
CA ILE A 13 -31.81 2.09 -23.97
C ILE A 13 -31.30 1.98 -22.52
N PRO A 14 -29.98 1.83 -22.30
CA PRO A 14 -29.44 1.76 -20.94
C PRO A 14 -29.71 3.08 -20.22
N VAL A 15 -30.05 2.99 -18.94
CA VAL A 15 -30.11 4.17 -18.09
C VAL A 15 -28.68 4.65 -17.91
N TRP A 16 -28.42 5.91 -18.23
CA TRP A 16 -27.14 6.53 -17.91
C TRP A 16 -26.99 6.53 -16.39
N GLU A 17 -26.04 5.75 -15.87
CA GLU A 17 -25.69 5.84 -14.47
C GLU A 17 -25.07 7.21 -14.21
N THR A 18 -25.59 7.92 -13.22
CA THR A 18 -24.95 9.13 -12.71
C THR A 18 -23.55 8.74 -12.26
N PRO A 19 -22.47 9.44 -12.68
CA PRO A 19 -21.13 9.13 -12.22
C PRO A 19 -21.12 9.14 -10.67
N GLY A 20 -20.66 8.04 -10.08
CA GLY A 20 -20.53 7.92 -8.63
C GLY A 20 -19.56 8.96 -8.04
N LYS A 21 -19.51 9.06 -6.70
CA LYS A 21 -18.48 9.86 -6.01
C LYS A 21 -17.09 9.37 -6.47
N LEU A 22 -16.18 10.30 -6.80
CA LEU A 22 -14.79 9.96 -7.12
C LEU A 22 -14.13 9.29 -5.91
N SER A 23 -13.39 8.21 -6.16
CA SER A 23 -12.65 7.51 -5.12
C SER A 23 -11.41 8.28 -4.70
N GLU A 24 -11.09 8.26 -3.41
CA GLU A 24 -9.81 8.76 -2.90
C GLU A 24 -8.79 7.64 -2.73
N SER A 25 -7.52 7.94 -2.96
CA SER A 25 -6.45 7.04 -2.54
C SER A 25 -6.31 7.07 -1.02
N PRO A 26 -6.16 5.92 -0.34
CA PRO A 26 -5.81 5.85 1.08
C PRO A 26 -4.54 6.64 1.43
N SER A 27 -3.57 6.70 0.52
CA SER A 27 -2.36 7.51 0.70
C SER A 27 -2.58 9.02 0.52
N ASN A 28 -3.78 9.45 0.12
CA ASN A 28 -4.15 10.85 -0.10
C ASN A 28 -5.11 11.40 0.99
N LEU A 29 -5.25 10.71 2.13
CA LEU A 29 -6.13 11.13 3.23
C LEU A 29 -5.55 12.27 4.10
N GLY A 30 -4.55 12.99 3.59
CA GLY A 30 -3.86 14.10 4.24
C GLY A 30 -3.03 13.70 5.47
N GLY A 31 -2.31 14.69 6.04
CA GLY A 31 -1.36 14.48 7.14
C GLY A 31 0.03 14.11 6.64
N ASN A 32 1.06 14.47 7.42
CA ASN A 32 2.46 14.23 7.03
C ASN A 32 2.75 12.73 6.93
N LYS A 33 3.56 12.34 5.94
CA LYS A 33 4.02 10.94 5.78
C LYS A 33 5.48 10.73 6.16
N VAL A 34 6.17 11.77 6.58
CA VAL A 34 7.54 11.70 7.07
C VAL A 34 7.62 11.76 8.59
N VAL A 35 8.64 11.13 9.14
CA VAL A 35 8.89 11.12 10.60
C VAL A 35 9.34 12.50 11.05
N SER A 36 8.97 12.91 12.27
CA SER A 36 9.40 14.20 12.84
C SER A 36 10.92 14.34 12.82
N GLY A 37 11.42 15.44 12.25
CA GLY A 37 12.86 15.69 12.08
C GLY A 37 13.43 15.19 10.75
N GLU A 38 12.67 14.38 10.01
CA GLU A 38 12.85 14.23 8.57
C GLU A 38 12.23 15.48 7.91
N VAL A 39 12.94 16.09 6.97
CA VAL A 39 12.35 17.18 6.19
C VAL A 39 11.13 16.61 5.46
N ASP A 40 9.99 17.31 5.46
CA ASP A 40 8.83 16.86 4.70
C ASP A 40 9.15 16.91 3.22
N THR A 41 9.46 15.72 2.75
CA THR A 41 10.17 15.41 1.53
C THR A 41 9.16 14.80 0.55
N GLU A 42 7.86 14.95 0.77
CA GLU A 42 6.84 14.70 -0.26
C GLU A 42 7.11 15.52 -1.56
N THR A 43 8.11 16.42 -1.54
CA THR A 43 8.71 17.15 -2.67
C THR A 43 10.26 17.03 -2.78
N THR A 44 10.92 16.02 -2.19
CA THR A 44 12.39 15.93 -2.23
C THR A 44 12.91 14.91 -3.25
N SER A 45 13.78 15.43 -4.13
CA SER A 45 14.57 14.82 -5.20
C SER A 45 14.01 13.57 -5.87
N ASP A 46 13.94 13.58 -7.19
CA ASP A 46 13.60 12.42 -8.04
C ASP A 46 14.29 11.11 -7.59
N SER A 47 15.50 11.19 -7.04
CA SER A 47 16.25 10.05 -6.48
C SER A 47 15.57 9.33 -5.30
N ALA A 48 14.91 10.04 -4.37
CA ALA A 48 14.29 9.41 -3.20
C ALA A 48 13.01 8.65 -3.57
N LEU A 49 12.17 9.27 -4.42
CA LEU A 49 10.98 8.62 -4.99
C LEU A 49 11.37 7.40 -5.82
N LEU A 50 12.44 7.53 -6.61
CA LEU A 50 12.99 6.44 -7.41
C LEU A 50 13.48 5.28 -6.56
N LYS A 51 14.23 5.55 -5.48
CA LYS A 51 14.69 4.52 -4.53
C LYS A 51 13.49 3.74 -3.99
N GLY A 52 12.45 4.44 -3.53
CA GLY A 52 11.25 3.80 -2.98
C GLY A 52 10.59 2.87 -3.99
N THR A 53 10.37 3.38 -5.20
CA THR A 53 9.74 2.64 -6.30
C THR A 53 10.56 1.40 -6.71
N VAL A 54 11.89 1.49 -6.72
CA VAL A 54 12.75 0.34 -7.02
C VAL A 54 12.75 -0.69 -5.91
N ILE A 55 12.80 -0.27 -4.64
CA ILE A 55 12.76 -1.22 -3.51
C ILE A 55 11.43 -1.98 -3.49
N HIS A 56 10.30 -1.29 -3.71
CA HIS A 56 8.99 -1.95 -3.84
C HIS A 56 8.99 -3.00 -4.94
N LEU A 57 9.44 -2.64 -6.16
CA LEU A 57 9.54 -3.56 -7.29
C LEU A 57 10.38 -4.82 -6.95
N LEU A 58 11.50 -4.63 -6.25
CA LEU A 58 12.38 -5.73 -5.88
C LEU A 58 11.73 -6.63 -4.82
N LEU A 59 11.15 -6.04 -3.77
CA LEU A 59 10.46 -6.79 -2.72
C LEU A 59 9.20 -7.50 -3.26
N GLU A 60 8.56 -6.95 -4.29
CA GLU A 60 7.44 -7.57 -4.99
C GLU A 60 7.85 -8.86 -5.69
N HIS A 61 8.88 -8.81 -6.54
CA HIS A 61 9.18 -9.89 -7.50
C HIS A 61 10.26 -10.88 -7.06
N LEU A 62 11.25 -10.46 -6.28
CA LEU A 62 12.35 -11.35 -5.88
C LEU A 62 11.91 -12.56 -5.03
N PRO A 63 10.90 -12.48 -4.13
CA PRO A 63 10.46 -13.64 -3.35
C PRO A 63 10.11 -14.89 -4.18
N ALA A 64 9.57 -14.69 -5.39
CA ALA A 64 9.18 -15.77 -6.29
C ALA A 64 10.37 -16.37 -7.09
N ILE A 65 11.56 -15.82 -6.93
CA ILE A 65 12.77 -16.19 -7.67
C ILE A 65 13.71 -17.00 -6.76
N PRO A 66 14.44 -18.00 -7.27
CA PRO A 66 15.47 -18.69 -6.49
C PRO A 66 16.48 -17.71 -5.89
N ARG A 67 16.79 -17.87 -4.60
CA ARG A 67 17.72 -17.00 -3.85
C ARG A 67 19.05 -16.78 -4.57
N THR A 68 19.59 -17.81 -5.23
CA THR A 68 20.86 -17.77 -5.96
C THR A 68 20.86 -16.83 -7.16
N GLU A 69 19.69 -16.36 -7.59
CA GLU A 69 19.52 -15.48 -8.75
C GLU A 69 19.14 -14.04 -8.38
N TRP A 70 18.85 -13.74 -7.11
CA TRP A 70 18.30 -12.44 -6.70
C TRP A 70 19.14 -11.24 -7.14
N GLU A 71 20.47 -11.32 -7.01
CA GLU A 71 21.37 -10.24 -7.41
C GLU A 71 21.34 -9.99 -8.92
N ILE A 72 21.22 -11.05 -9.72
CA ILE A 72 21.18 -10.96 -11.19
C ILE A 72 19.80 -10.49 -11.65
N ARG A 73 18.72 -11.09 -11.12
CA ARG A 73 17.34 -10.74 -11.47
C ARG A 73 16.95 -9.36 -10.99
N GLY A 74 17.44 -8.93 -9.83
CA GLY A 74 17.24 -7.57 -9.34
C GLY A 74 17.82 -6.53 -10.29
N LYS A 75 19.02 -6.76 -10.84
CA LYS A 75 19.58 -5.87 -11.88
C LYS A 75 18.71 -5.82 -13.12
N GLN A 76 18.32 -6.99 -13.63
CA GLN A 76 17.48 -7.12 -14.83
C GLN A 76 16.10 -6.48 -14.66
N LEU A 77 15.48 -6.61 -13.48
CA LEU A 77 14.20 -5.96 -13.17
C LEU A 77 14.32 -4.44 -13.22
N ILE A 78 15.37 -3.88 -12.62
CA ILE A 78 15.63 -2.44 -12.69
C ILE A 78 15.87 -1.99 -14.13
N ASP A 79 16.70 -2.72 -14.90
CA ASP A 79 16.98 -2.38 -16.30
C ASP A 79 15.71 -2.41 -17.17
N LEU A 80 14.80 -3.36 -16.88
CA LEU A 80 13.56 -3.53 -17.62
C LEU A 80 12.54 -2.43 -17.31
N LYS A 81 12.31 -2.15 -16.02
CA LYS A 81 11.27 -1.20 -15.57
C LYS A 81 11.73 0.25 -15.62
N TYR A 82 13.03 0.47 -15.48
CA TYR A 82 13.61 1.80 -15.38
C TYR A 82 14.94 1.92 -16.16
N PRO A 83 14.91 1.76 -17.49
CA PRO A 83 16.11 1.73 -18.33
C PRO A 83 16.95 3.02 -18.27
N ASP A 84 16.31 4.16 -17.97
CA ASP A 84 16.96 5.47 -17.95
C ASP A 84 17.61 5.83 -16.60
N ILE A 85 17.52 4.95 -15.59
CA ILE A 85 18.16 5.17 -14.30
C ILE A 85 19.67 4.94 -14.41
N VAL A 86 20.41 6.04 -14.48
CA VAL A 86 21.87 6.05 -14.33
C VAL A 86 22.23 6.50 -12.91
N THR A 87 22.01 5.63 -11.93
CA THR A 87 22.50 5.84 -10.56
C THR A 87 23.52 4.77 -10.15
N LYS A 88 24.54 5.20 -9.40
CA LYS A 88 25.52 4.32 -8.77
C LYS A 88 24.92 3.52 -7.60
N ASP A 89 23.75 3.93 -7.11
CA ASP A 89 23.13 3.39 -5.90
C ASP A 89 22.34 2.09 -6.14
N ARG A 90 22.16 1.65 -7.40
CA ARG A 90 21.37 0.45 -7.75
C ARG A 90 21.80 -0.80 -6.98
N SER A 91 23.11 -1.01 -6.86
CA SER A 91 23.67 -2.16 -6.14
C SER A 91 23.35 -2.11 -4.65
N GLU A 92 23.30 -0.90 -4.06
CA GLU A 92 22.91 -0.71 -2.66
C GLU A 92 21.43 -1.06 -2.45
N TRP A 93 20.55 -0.62 -3.36
CA TRP A 93 19.11 -0.89 -3.26
C TRP A 93 18.80 -2.38 -3.40
N ILE A 94 19.50 -3.08 -4.29
CA ILE A 94 19.42 -4.55 -4.40
C ILE A 94 19.91 -5.20 -3.11
N ALA A 95 21.07 -4.80 -2.59
CA ALA A 95 21.62 -5.37 -1.36
C ALA A 95 20.68 -5.15 -0.15
N ASN A 96 20.10 -3.95 -0.03
CA ASN A 96 19.12 -3.64 1.02
C ASN A 96 17.87 -4.53 0.89
N SER A 97 17.32 -4.65 -0.33
CA SER A 97 16.13 -5.49 -0.57
C SER A 97 16.41 -6.96 -0.24
N ILE A 98 17.57 -7.47 -0.63
CA ILE A 98 18.00 -8.84 -0.29
C ILE A 98 18.12 -9.02 1.22
N ALA A 99 18.71 -8.07 1.93
CA ALA A 99 18.83 -8.15 3.39
C ALA A 99 17.46 -8.21 4.09
N ILE A 100 16.46 -7.48 3.59
CA ILE A 100 15.07 -7.55 4.07
C ILE A 100 14.49 -8.96 3.83
N LEU A 101 14.64 -9.48 2.61
CA LEU A 101 14.13 -10.80 2.23
C LEU A 101 14.81 -11.95 3.00
N GLU A 102 16.07 -11.77 3.39
CA GLU A 102 16.82 -12.73 4.20
C GLU A 102 16.51 -12.65 5.69
N ASN A 103 15.83 -11.58 6.16
CA ASN A 103 15.49 -11.42 7.55
C ASN A 103 14.54 -12.55 8.00
N PRO A 104 14.95 -13.44 8.94
CA PRO A 104 14.13 -14.57 9.36
C PRO A 104 12.80 -14.14 9.96
N ASP A 105 12.74 -12.98 10.61
CA ASP A 105 11.53 -12.45 11.25
C ASP A 105 10.52 -11.94 10.23
N LEU A 106 10.93 -11.69 8.98
CA LEU A 106 10.07 -11.20 7.90
C LEU A 106 9.70 -12.28 6.87
N LYS A 107 10.22 -13.52 6.99
CA LYS A 107 9.98 -14.59 6.00
C LYS A 107 8.51 -14.83 5.70
N PHE A 108 7.65 -14.68 6.72
CA PHE A 108 6.21 -14.85 6.59
C PHE A 108 5.52 -13.77 5.74
N LEU A 109 6.20 -12.67 5.38
CA LEU A 109 5.70 -11.64 4.46
C LEU A 109 6.06 -11.91 3.01
N PHE A 110 6.97 -12.85 2.77
CA PHE A 110 7.57 -13.11 1.45
C PHE A 110 7.48 -14.60 1.08
N ASP A 111 6.64 -15.37 1.75
CA ASP A 111 6.31 -16.70 1.25
C ASP A 111 5.44 -16.60 0.00
N THR A 112 5.44 -17.65 -0.82
CA THR A 112 4.73 -17.70 -2.10
C THR A 112 3.44 -18.51 -2.01
N SER A 113 2.86 -18.60 -0.82
CA SER A 113 1.56 -19.27 -0.63
C SER A 113 0.42 -18.43 -1.19
N GLU A 114 -0.69 -19.08 -1.55
CA GLU A 114 -1.91 -18.39 -2.01
C GLU A 114 -2.53 -17.46 -0.95
N THR A 115 -2.12 -17.62 0.31
CA THR A 115 -2.54 -16.79 1.45
C THR A 115 -1.66 -15.56 1.67
N ASN A 116 -0.60 -15.39 0.90
CA ASN A 116 0.30 -14.24 0.95
C ASN A 116 0.28 -13.53 -0.40
N LEU A 117 -0.39 -12.38 -0.43
CA LEU A 117 -0.70 -11.67 -1.67
C LEU A 117 0.08 -10.35 -1.74
N GLU A 118 0.68 -10.09 -2.90
CA GLU A 118 1.29 -8.81 -3.26
C GLU A 118 0.33 -7.87 -4.01
N GLU A 119 0.54 -6.56 -3.87
CA GLU A 119 -0.14 -5.51 -4.67
C GLU A 119 -1.67 -5.67 -4.73
N VAL A 120 -2.30 -5.89 -3.57
CA VAL A 120 -3.73 -6.18 -3.51
C VAL A 120 -4.54 -4.90 -3.68
N ALA A 121 -5.22 -4.78 -4.82
CA ALA A 121 -6.20 -3.72 -5.06
C ALA A 121 -7.34 -3.81 -4.03
N ILE A 122 -7.65 -2.69 -3.39
CA ILE A 122 -8.73 -2.59 -2.40
C ILE A 122 -9.62 -1.39 -2.69
N THR A 123 -10.93 -1.63 -2.60
CA THR A 123 -11.94 -0.58 -2.65
C THR A 123 -13.01 -0.80 -1.59
N ALA A 124 -13.42 0.29 -0.95
CA ALA A 124 -14.47 0.27 0.05
C ALA A 124 -15.05 1.67 0.23
N GLU A 125 -16.35 1.75 0.52
CA GLU A 125 -16.93 2.93 1.13
C GLU A 125 -16.60 2.97 2.62
N ILE A 126 -15.99 4.07 3.07
CA ILE A 126 -15.52 4.23 4.45
C ILE A 126 -16.47 5.16 5.21
N PRO A 127 -17.20 4.68 6.25
CA PRO A 127 -18.12 5.50 7.02
C PRO A 127 -17.47 6.74 7.65
N GLU A 128 -16.24 6.59 8.14
CA GLU A 128 -15.44 7.67 8.70
C GLU A 128 -15.15 8.79 7.69
N LEU A 129 -15.30 8.56 6.39
CA LEU A 129 -15.09 9.52 5.31
C LEU A 129 -16.40 9.91 4.59
N ASP A 130 -17.54 9.96 5.29
CA ASP A 130 -18.88 10.20 4.69
C ASP A 130 -19.24 9.19 3.58
N ASN A 131 -18.90 7.92 3.83
CA ASN A 131 -19.04 6.83 2.86
C ASN A 131 -18.36 7.13 1.51
N LYS A 132 -17.33 7.99 1.51
CA LYS A 132 -16.55 8.24 0.29
C LYS A 132 -15.84 6.94 -0.10
N PRO A 133 -15.92 6.52 -1.38
CA PRO A 133 -15.19 5.36 -1.82
C PRO A 133 -13.68 5.63 -1.74
N ILE A 134 -12.93 4.64 -1.31
CA ILE A 134 -11.49 4.60 -1.47
C ILE A 134 -11.09 3.60 -2.55
N PHE A 135 -9.95 3.84 -3.18
CA PHE A 135 -9.31 2.91 -4.08
C PHE A 135 -7.79 2.98 -3.90
N GLY A 136 -7.15 1.86 -3.60
CA GLY A 136 -5.70 1.80 -3.40
C GLY A 136 -5.16 0.39 -3.51
N TYR A 137 -3.87 0.24 -3.22
CA TYR A 137 -3.15 -1.03 -3.28
C TYR A 137 -2.44 -1.27 -1.94
N ILE A 138 -2.50 -2.51 -1.45
CA ILE A 138 -1.79 -2.95 -0.26
C ILE A 138 -0.58 -3.76 -0.74
N ASP A 139 0.64 -3.31 -0.39
CA ASP A 139 1.89 -3.93 -0.85
C ASP A 139 1.98 -5.42 -0.49
N ARG A 140 1.52 -5.78 0.72
CA ARG A 140 1.40 -7.17 1.19
C ARG A 140 0.16 -7.43 2.04
N LEU A 141 -0.55 -8.51 1.74
CA LEU A 141 -1.70 -8.99 2.49
C LEU A 141 -1.51 -10.46 2.88
N VAL A 142 -1.37 -10.72 4.17
CA VAL A 142 -1.24 -12.09 4.70
C VAL A 142 -2.58 -12.51 5.31
N ILE A 143 -3.19 -13.55 4.76
CA ILE A 143 -4.48 -14.10 5.17
C ILE A 143 -4.23 -15.38 5.97
N ALA A 144 -4.24 -15.28 7.30
CA ALA A 144 -4.17 -16.42 8.19
C ALA A 144 -5.58 -16.93 8.55
N ASP A 145 -5.66 -18.03 9.31
CA ASP A 145 -6.94 -18.62 9.73
C ASP A 145 -7.78 -17.66 10.58
N ASP A 146 -7.17 -16.96 11.54
CA ASP A 146 -7.86 -16.11 12.52
C ASP A 146 -7.74 -14.61 12.25
N HIS A 147 -6.85 -14.21 11.32
CA HIS A 147 -6.59 -12.79 11.06
C HIS A 147 -6.16 -12.52 9.62
N VAL A 148 -6.28 -11.25 9.22
CA VAL A 148 -5.67 -10.70 8.01
C VAL A 148 -4.71 -9.60 8.45
N LEU A 149 -3.48 -9.65 7.94
CA LEU A 149 -2.47 -8.63 8.17
C LEU A 149 -2.19 -7.88 6.86
N ALA A 150 -2.49 -6.59 6.85
CA ALA A 150 -2.06 -5.67 5.80
C ALA A 150 -0.74 -5.00 6.18
N VAL A 151 0.22 -5.04 5.26
CA VAL A 151 1.53 -4.41 5.41
C VAL A 151 1.78 -3.47 4.24
N ASP A 152 2.21 -2.25 4.57
CA ASP A 152 2.67 -1.26 3.61
C ASP A 152 4.17 -1.00 3.83
N PHE A 153 4.93 -0.89 2.75
CA PHE A 153 6.38 -0.77 2.77
C PHE A 153 6.78 0.70 2.67
N LYS A 154 7.57 1.17 3.62
CA LYS A 154 7.97 2.57 3.69
C LYS A 154 9.47 2.73 3.61
N THR A 155 9.90 3.55 2.66
CA THR A 155 11.32 3.83 2.38
C THR A 155 11.79 5.15 2.99
N ASN A 156 11.10 5.62 4.03
CA ASN A 156 11.48 6.79 4.83
C ASN A 156 12.94 6.68 5.31
N ARG A 157 13.64 7.81 5.38
CA ARG A 157 15.04 7.83 5.83
C ARG A 157 15.16 7.66 7.33
N LEU A 158 14.19 8.21 8.06
CA LEU A 158 14.08 8.03 9.51
C LEU A 158 12.96 7.03 9.80
N VAL A 159 13.18 6.22 10.84
CA VAL A 159 12.20 5.26 11.35
C VAL A 159 11.78 5.72 12.75
N PRO A 160 10.47 5.78 13.06
CA PRO A 160 10.01 6.16 14.40
C PRO A 160 10.58 5.24 15.48
N THR A 161 10.91 5.80 16.66
CA THR A 161 11.42 4.96 17.76
C THR A 161 10.29 4.19 18.46
N ASN A 162 9.06 4.71 18.34
CA ASN A 162 7.85 4.09 18.84
C ASN A 162 6.71 4.26 17.82
N VAL A 163 5.69 3.40 17.94
CA VAL A 163 4.55 3.40 17.01
C VAL A 163 3.71 4.69 17.11
N ASP A 164 3.72 5.38 18.25
CA ASP A 164 2.98 6.64 18.45
C ASP A 164 3.59 7.83 17.69
N GLU A 165 4.87 7.73 17.33
CA GLU A 165 5.60 8.67 16.47
C GLU A 165 5.41 8.39 14.97
N THR A 166 4.60 7.38 14.61
CA THR A 166 4.28 7.09 13.21
C THR A 166 3.59 8.32 12.58
N PRO A 167 4.01 8.75 11.37
CA PRO A 167 3.42 9.91 10.73
C PRO A 167 1.90 9.77 10.54
N GLU A 168 1.16 10.84 10.84
CA GLU A 168 -0.31 10.87 10.83
C GLU A 168 -0.89 10.43 9.48
N GLY A 169 -0.28 10.81 8.35
CA GLY A 169 -0.72 10.41 7.02
C GLY A 169 -0.61 8.90 6.78
N LEU A 170 0.40 8.26 7.36
CA LEU A 170 0.56 6.81 7.30
C LEU A 170 -0.45 6.10 8.21
N LEU A 171 -0.69 6.63 9.42
CA LEU A 171 -1.72 6.09 10.31
C LEU A 171 -3.12 6.15 9.68
N ARG A 172 -3.44 7.24 8.97
CA ARG A 172 -4.70 7.39 8.22
C ARG A 172 -4.83 6.36 7.09
N GLN A 173 -3.78 6.19 6.30
CA GLN A 173 -3.73 5.19 5.24
C GLN A 173 -3.99 3.79 5.80
N MET A 174 -3.26 3.41 6.86
CA MET A 174 -3.42 2.10 7.48
C MET A 174 -4.80 1.92 8.13
N GLY A 175 -5.38 2.98 8.72
CA GLY A 175 -6.75 2.95 9.23
C GLY A 175 -7.79 2.71 8.13
N ALA A 176 -7.58 3.28 6.94
CA ALA A 176 -8.44 3.06 5.79
C ALA A 176 -8.36 1.61 5.27
N TYR A 177 -7.15 1.03 5.21
CA TYR A 177 -6.98 -0.40 4.91
C TYR A 177 -7.65 -1.28 5.96
N HIS A 178 -7.51 -0.95 7.25
CA HIS A 178 -8.18 -1.69 8.33
C HIS A 178 -9.69 -1.74 8.11
N ARG A 179 -10.32 -0.57 7.90
CA ARG A 179 -11.77 -0.47 7.69
C ARG A 179 -12.24 -1.18 6.43
N ALA A 180 -11.50 -1.07 5.34
CA ALA A 180 -11.86 -1.76 4.11
C ALA A 180 -11.79 -3.28 4.26
N LEU A 181 -10.73 -3.79 4.90
CA LEU A 181 -10.55 -5.22 5.12
C LEU A 181 -11.54 -5.80 6.12
N GLU A 182 -11.99 -5.05 7.13
CA GLU A 182 -13.06 -5.50 8.04
C GLU A 182 -14.37 -5.77 7.29
N LYS A 183 -14.67 -5.00 6.24
CA LYS A 183 -15.85 -5.24 5.39
C LYS A 183 -15.69 -6.48 4.51
N ILE A 184 -14.47 -6.79 4.09
CA ILE A 184 -14.16 -7.92 3.20
C ILE A 184 -14.06 -9.23 4.00
N TYR A 185 -13.48 -9.17 5.20
CA TYR A 185 -13.23 -10.32 6.08
C TYR A 185 -13.90 -10.15 7.44
N PRO A 186 -15.25 -10.19 7.51
CA PRO A 186 -16.00 -9.90 8.74
C PRO A 186 -15.71 -10.86 9.90
N ASP A 187 -15.27 -12.09 9.59
CA ASP A 187 -14.99 -13.13 10.58
C ASP A 187 -13.52 -13.21 11.01
N LYS A 188 -12.65 -12.31 10.50
CA LYS A 188 -11.21 -12.30 10.81
C LYS A 188 -10.81 -11.02 11.53
N LYS A 189 -9.84 -11.13 12.43
CA LYS A 189 -9.22 -9.95 13.04
C LYS A 189 -8.38 -9.23 11.99
N ILE A 190 -8.56 -7.92 11.84
CA ILE A 190 -7.73 -7.13 10.95
C ILE A 190 -6.55 -6.54 11.72
N LYS A 191 -5.36 -6.67 11.16
CA LYS A 191 -4.11 -6.12 11.68
C LYS A 191 -3.45 -5.30 10.60
N THR A 192 -2.77 -4.25 10.99
CA THR A 192 -1.99 -3.39 10.10
C THR A 192 -0.58 -3.25 10.61
N ALA A 193 0.39 -3.18 9.70
CA ALA A 193 1.78 -2.94 10.02
C ALA A 193 2.47 -2.14 8.92
N ILE A 194 3.59 -1.49 9.27
CA ILE A 194 4.48 -0.85 8.31
C ILE A 194 5.82 -1.60 8.34
N LEU A 195 6.32 -1.97 7.17
CA LEU A 195 7.70 -2.42 7.02
C LEU A 195 8.58 -1.24 6.63
N TRP A 196 9.47 -0.83 7.53
CA TRP A 196 10.45 0.22 7.26
C TRP A 196 11.66 -0.36 6.53
N THR A 197 11.75 -0.13 5.23
CA THR A 197 12.78 -0.77 4.39
C THR A 197 14.20 -0.25 4.68
N GLN A 198 14.31 0.92 5.32
CA GLN A 198 15.60 1.47 5.72
C GLN A 198 16.26 0.64 6.84
N THR A 199 15.47 0.05 7.75
CA THR A 199 15.98 -0.73 8.89
C THR A 199 15.60 -2.21 8.84
N GLY A 200 14.64 -2.60 7.99
CA GLY A 200 14.04 -3.94 8.00
C GLY A 200 13.15 -4.19 9.21
N GLU A 201 12.66 -3.14 9.87
CA GLU A 201 11.79 -3.24 11.04
C GLU A 201 10.31 -3.30 10.63
N LEU A 202 9.56 -4.24 11.22
CA LEU A 202 8.12 -4.34 11.06
C LEU A 202 7.39 -3.76 12.28
N SER A 203 6.86 -2.55 12.15
CA SER A 203 6.07 -1.90 13.21
C SER A 203 4.61 -2.29 13.09
N LYS A 204 4.14 -3.14 14.02
CA LYS A 204 2.70 -3.49 14.15
C LYS A 204 1.96 -2.31 14.74
N LEU A 205 0.91 -1.86 14.07
CA LEU A 205 0.17 -0.67 14.48
C LEU A 205 -1.02 -1.07 15.36
N PRO A 206 -1.19 -0.45 16.55
CA PRO A 206 -2.40 -0.63 17.34
C PRO A 206 -3.63 -0.19 16.54
N GLU A 207 -4.68 -1.00 16.59
CA GLU A 207 -5.95 -0.73 15.90
C GLU A 207 -6.49 0.66 16.26
N GLU A 208 -6.59 0.95 17.55
CA GLU A 208 -7.10 2.23 18.05
C GLU A 208 -6.32 3.43 17.48
N LEU A 209 -5.00 3.30 17.34
CA LEU A 209 -4.14 4.37 16.83
C LEU A 209 -4.48 4.70 15.36
N THR A 210 -4.58 3.67 14.52
CA THR A 210 -4.89 3.84 13.08
C THR A 210 -6.32 4.30 12.83
N LEU A 211 -7.30 3.76 13.57
CA LEU A 211 -8.70 4.15 13.44
C LEU A 211 -8.96 5.58 13.93
N ASN A 212 -8.30 5.99 15.02
CA ASN A 212 -8.40 7.36 15.51
C ASN A 212 -7.77 8.35 14.52
N ALA A 213 -6.66 7.99 13.87
CA ALA A 213 -6.08 8.80 12.80
C ALA A 213 -7.01 8.92 11.59
N LEU A 214 -7.61 7.82 11.12
CA LEU A 214 -8.58 7.83 10.03
C LEU A 214 -9.76 8.77 10.33
N LYS A 215 -10.34 8.71 11.54
CA LYS A 215 -11.42 9.61 11.94
C LYS A 215 -11.00 11.09 11.87
N ARG A 216 -9.74 11.41 12.21
CA ARG A 216 -9.21 12.78 12.10
C ARG A 216 -9.06 13.25 10.66
N ALA A 217 -8.82 12.35 9.70
CA ALA A 217 -8.73 12.70 8.28
C ALA A 217 -9.98 13.44 7.79
N PHE A 218 -11.16 12.98 8.22
CA PHE A 218 -12.43 13.62 7.90
C PHE A 218 -12.56 15.00 8.55
N THR A 219 -12.24 15.12 9.84
CA THR A 219 -12.37 16.39 10.58
C THR A 219 -11.46 17.51 10.05
N MET A 220 -10.35 17.18 9.39
CA MET A 220 -9.44 18.17 8.82
C MET A 220 -9.74 18.54 7.37
N ALA A 221 -10.36 17.64 6.59
CA ALA A 221 -10.79 17.93 5.21
C ALA A 221 -11.86 19.04 5.14
N ASP A 222 -12.70 19.15 6.17
CA ASP A 222 -13.71 20.22 6.30
C ASP A 222 -13.11 21.61 6.56
N THR A 223 -11.87 21.69 7.04
CA THR A 223 -11.19 22.96 7.33
C THR A 223 -10.47 23.52 6.11
N GLN A 224 -10.02 22.68 5.18
CA GLN A 224 -9.34 23.10 3.95
C GLN A 224 -10.28 23.48 2.79
N SER A 225 -11.56 23.09 2.84
CA SER A 225 -12.56 23.48 1.82
C SER A 225 -13.22 24.84 2.07
N LYS A 226 -12.75 25.62 3.06
CA LYS A 226 -13.32 26.93 3.45
C LYS A 226 -12.36 28.12 3.38
N ILE A 227 -11.23 28.01 2.69
CA ILE A 227 -10.28 29.11 2.49
C ILE A 227 -10.17 29.45 1.01
#